data_AF-A0A7W2MZP7-F1
#
_entry.id   AF-A0A7W2MZP7-F1
#
_cell.length_a   1.000
_cell.length_b   1.000
_cell.length_c   1.000
_cell.angle_alpha   90.00
_cell.angle_beta   90.00
_cell.angle_gamma   90.00
#
_symmetry.space_group_name_H-M   'P 1'
#
loop_
_entity.id
_entity.type
_entity.pdbx_description
1 polymer ?
#
loop_
_entity_poly.entity_id
_entity_poly.type
_entity_poly.pdbx_seq_one_letter_code
_entity_poly.pdbx_strand_id
1 'polypeptide(L)'
;MKKQILMLAVSIAVSGLAGCSDVLSKEEIAKLSMKEAATEACKAYVSMNADRIIPFLEEKNVKKTKSILDKGLITSSRKKLEESICIVTDMKEKRRYTVVTFEKFVEKLKIFKDENNLYKVRSIF
;
A
#
# COMPACT_ATOMS: atom_id res chain seq x y z
N MET A 1 -24.25 49.08 -7.21
CA MET A 1 -24.07 47.75 -7.84
C MET A 1 -22.73 47.70 -8.55
N LYS A 2 -21.82 46.81 -8.13
CA LYS A 2 -20.86 46.08 -8.98
C LYS A 2 -20.13 45.08 -8.08
N LYS A 3 -20.51 43.81 -8.24
CA LYS A 3 -19.89 42.63 -7.63
C LYS A 3 -18.56 42.37 -8.35
N GLN A 4 -17.48 42.16 -7.62
CA GLN A 4 -16.38 41.33 -8.09
C GLN A 4 -15.91 40.45 -6.93
N ILE A 5 -16.42 39.22 -6.93
CA ILE A 5 -15.96 38.13 -6.08
C ILE A 5 -14.66 37.66 -6.72
N LEU A 6 -13.54 37.93 -6.06
CA LEU A 6 -12.23 37.45 -6.44
C LEU A 6 -12.16 35.96 -6.09
N MET A 7 -12.60 35.09 -7.00
CA MET A 7 -12.35 33.66 -6.89
C MET A 7 -10.88 33.39 -7.26
N LEU A 8 -10.01 33.28 -6.26
CA LEU A 8 -8.71 32.63 -6.44
C LEU A 8 -8.96 31.12 -6.57
N ALA A 9 -9.13 30.66 -7.81
CA ALA A 9 -8.99 29.25 -8.14
C ALA A 9 -7.50 28.90 -8.02
N VAL A 10 -7.12 28.31 -6.89
CA VAL A 10 -5.82 27.65 -6.74
C VAL A 10 -5.90 26.34 -7.52
N SER A 11 -5.69 26.45 -8.82
CA SER A 11 -5.46 25.31 -9.71
C SER A 11 -4.11 24.70 -9.32
N ILE A 12 -4.12 23.76 -8.38
CA ILE A 12 -2.97 22.89 -8.15
C ILE A 12 -2.86 22.02 -9.38
N ALA A 13 -2.02 22.48 -10.31
CA ALA A 13 -1.54 21.71 -11.42
C ALA A 13 -0.83 20.48 -10.85
N VAL A 14 -1.50 19.34 -10.87
CA VAL A 14 -0.82 18.04 -10.81
C VAL A 14 -0.26 17.80 -12.21
N SER A 15 0.77 18.57 -12.55
CA SER A 15 1.60 18.33 -13.72
C SER A 15 2.30 16.99 -13.51
N GLY A 16 1.98 16.04 -14.39
CA GLY A 16 2.39 14.65 -14.28
C GLY A 16 3.90 14.46 -14.21
N LEU A 17 4.31 13.57 -13.31
CA LEU A 17 5.54 12.80 -13.47
C LEU A 17 5.17 11.49 -14.18
N ALA A 18 5.07 11.54 -15.50
CA ALA A 18 5.24 10.35 -16.32
C ALA A 18 6.75 10.15 -16.49
N GLY A 19 7.35 9.25 -15.70
CA GLY A 19 8.78 8.95 -15.80
C GLY A 19 9.52 8.65 -14.50
N CYS A 20 8.86 8.09 -13.48
CA CYS A 20 9.52 7.45 -12.33
C CYS A 20 8.70 6.22 -11.98
N SER A 21 9.36 5.07 -11.83
CA SER A 21 8.78 3.84 -11.31
C SER A 21 7.76 4.15 -10.19
N ASP A 22 6.51 3.69 -10.30
CA ASP A 22 5.42 3.81 -9.29
C ASP A 22 5.73 3.09 -7.95
N VAL A 23 6.99 2.75 -7.72
CA VAL A 23 7.50 2.09 -6.52
C VAL A 23 8.10 3.16 -5.62
N LEU A 24 7.38 3.49 -4.55
CA LEU A 24 7.87 4.37 -3.48
C LEU A 24 9.14 3.77 -2.84
N SER A 25 10.11 4.63 -2.56
CA SER A 25 11.30 4.26 -1.80
C SER A 25 10.94 3.93 -0.34
N LYS A 26 11.86 3.28 0.39
CA LYS A 26 11.65 2.98 1.83
C LYS A 26 11.49 4.27 2.64
N GLU A 27 12.24 5.32 2.28
CA GLU A 27 12.21 6.63 2.91
C GLU A 27 10.90 7.37 2.63
N GLU A 28 10.35 7.22 1.43
CA GLU A 28 9.03 7.76 1.08
C GLU A 28 7.92 7.04 1.83
N ILE A 29 7.96 5.71 1.89
CA ILE A 29 7.02 4.89 2.65
C ILE A 29 7.05 5.25 4.14
N ALA A 30 8.22 5.51 4.71
CA ALA A 30 8.38 5.85 6.13
C ALA A 30 7.69 7.17 6.53
N LYS A 31 7.47 8.09 5.57
CA LYS A 31 6.81 9.38 5.79
C LYS A 31 5.28 9.29 5.72
N LEU A 32 4.74 8.19 5.21
CA LEU A 32 3.30 7.99 5.10
C LEU A 32 2.65 7.86 6.48
N SER A 33 1.38 8.24 6.58
CA SER A 33 0.55 7.83 7.70
C SER A 33 0.32 6.31 7.69
N MET A 34 -0.08 5.74 8.83
CA MET A 34 -0.41 4.31 8.93
C MET A 34 -1.48 3.89 7.90
N LYS A 35 -2.47 4.76 7.65
CA LYS A 35 -3.55 4.51 6.68
C LYS A 35 -3.00 4.46 5.25
N GLU A 36 -2.20 5.45 4.89
CA GLU A 36 -1.58 5.54 3.56
C GLU A 36 -0.62 4.36 3.32
N ALA A 37 0.24 4.05 4.29
CA ALA A 37 1.15 2.90 4.20
C ALA A 37 0.40 1.58 4.03
N ALA A 38 -0.73 1.39 4.72
CA ALA A 38 -1.56 0.20 4.56
C ALA A 38 -2.25 0.15 3.19
N THR A 39 -2.75 1.28 2.69
CA THR A 39 -3.30 1.38 1.34
C THR A 39 -2.24 1.07 0.28
N GLU A 40 -1.02 1.59 0.41
CA GLU A 40 0.07 1.30 -0.53
C GLU A 40 0.52 -0.16 -0.45
N ALA A 41 0.59 -0.75 0.75
CA ALA A 41 0.85 -2.18 0.89
C ALA A 41 -0.23 -3.04 0.21
N CYS A 42 -1.52 -2.68 0.35
CA CYS A 42 -2.60 -3.34 -0.36
C CYS A 42 -2.42 -3.25 -1.88
N LYS A 43 -2.19 -2.04 -2.42
CA LYS A 43 -1.95 -1.83 -3.86
C LYS A 43 -0.73 -2.62 -4.37
N ALA A 44 0.32 -2.70 -3.57
CA ALA A 44 1.50 -3.50 -3.88
C ALA A 44 1.13 -4.99 -4.06
N TYR A 45 0.36 -5.57 -3.14
CA TYR A 45 -0.12 -6.95 -3.29
C TYR A 45 -1.05 -7.15 -4.47
N VAL A 46 -1.98 -6.21 -4.72
CA VAL A 46 -2.89 -6.25 -5.89
C VAL A 46 -2.12 -6.22 -7.20
N SER A 47 -1.03 -5.44 -7.28
CA SER A 47 -0.18 -5.40 -8.46
C SER A 47 0.61 -6.69 -8.68
N MET A 48 0.70 -7.56 -7.67
CA MET A 48 1.53 -8.78 -7.68
C MET A 48 3.00 -8.52 -8.06
N ASN A 49 3.48 -7.28 -7.91
CA ASN A 49 4.83 -6.88 -8.24
C ASN A 49 5.73 -7.02 -7.00
N ALA A 50 6.72 -7.91 -7.09
CA ALA A 50 7.66 -8.17 -6.01
C ALA A 50 8.38 -6.90 -5.53
N ASP A 51 8.80 -6.02 -6.44
CA ASP A 51 9.54 -4.81 -6.10
C ASP A 51 8.71 -3.82 -5.29
N ARG A 52 7.38 -3.86 -5.44
CA ARG A 52 6.44 -3.06 -4.64
C ARG A 52 6.13 -3.69 -3.29
N ILE A 53 6.12 -5.02 -3.21
CA ILE A 53 5.75 -5.77 -2.00
C ILE A 53 6.93 -5.85 -1.02
N ILE A 54 8.14 -6.10 -1.52
CA ILE A 54 9.35 -6.33 -0.71
C ILE A 54 9.64 -5.21 0.31
N PRO A 55 9.49 -3.91 0.01
CA PRO A 55 9.70 -2.84 0.98
C PRO A 55 8.89 -3.04 2.29
N PHE A 56 7.68 -3.60 2.18
CA PHE A 56 6.79 -3.88 3.30
C PHE A 56 7.06 -5.23 3.99
N LEU A 57 7.97 -6.07 3.50
CA LEU A 57 8.24 -7.38 4.09
C LEU A 57 9.39 -7.34 5.09
N GLU A 58 9.28 -8.21 6.10
CA GLU A 58 10.43 -8.66 6.87
C GLU A 58 11.34 -9.52 5.96
N GLU A 59 12.66 -9.44 6.15
CA GLU A 59 13.65 -10.13 5.28
C GLU A 59 13.39 -11.64 5.16
N LYS A 60 12.99 -12.29 6.26
CA LYS A 60 12.65 -13.72 6.30
C LYS A 60 11.53 -14.13 5.31
N ASN A 61 10.67 -13.19 4.93
CA ASN A 61 9.53 -13.44 4.03
C ASN A 61 9.83 -13.11 2.56
N VAL A 62 10.93 -12.41 2.28
CA VAL A 62 11.26 -11.93 0.92
C VAL A 62 11.47 -13.10 -0.05
N LYS A 63 12.30 -14.08 0.33
CA LYS A 63 12.60 -15.25 -0.53
C LYS A 63 11.35 -16.04 -0.89
N LYS A 64 10.49 -16.29 0.11
CA LYS A 64 9.22 -17.01 -0.08
C LYS A 64 8.29 -16.25 -1.02
N THR A 65 8.13 -14.94 -0.80
CA THR A 65 7.27 -14.08 -1.62
C THR A 65 7.72 -14.04 -3.08
N LYS A 66 9.02 -13.81 -3.35
CA LYS A 66 9.57 -13.87 -4.70
C LYS A 66 9.27 -15.21 -5.36
N SER A 67 9.53 -16.32 -4.66
CA SER A 67 9.29 -17.65 -5.23
C SER A 67 7.82 -17.90 -5.58
N ILE A 68 6.87 -17.39 -4.79
CA ILE A 68 5.43 -17.52 -5.07
C ILE A 68 5.03 -16.67 -6.27
N LEU A 69 5.55 -15.44 -6.38
CA LEU A 69 5.28 -14.56 -7.52
C LEU A 69 5.89 -15.10 -8.81
N ASP A 70 7.13 -15.60 -8.77
CA ASP A 70 7.85 -16.18 -9.91
C ASP A 70 7.14 -17.44 -10.46
N LYS A 71 6.65 -18.30 -9.56
CA LYS A 71 5.87 -19.49 -9.94
C LYS A 71 4.46 -19.14 -10.42
N GLY A 72 4.00 -17.94 -10.12
CA GLY A 72 2.63 -17.52 -10.30
C GLY A 72 1.70 -18.03 -9.18
N LEU A 73 0.70 -17.21 -8.88
CA LEU A 73 -0.40 -17.56 -7.99
C LEU A 73 -1.38 -18.49 -8.70
N ILE A 74 -2.00 -19.39 -7.93
CA ILE A 74 -3.16 -20.15 -8.41
C ILE A 74 -4.28 -19.20 -8.84
N THR A 75 -5.07 -19.58 -9.85
CA THR A 75 -6.07 -18.71 -10.49
C THR A 75 -7.05 -18.08 -9.50
N SER A 76 -7.49 -18.83 -8.50
CA SER A 76 -8.41 -18.34 -7.47
C SER A 76 -7.78 -17.26 -6.58
N SER A 77 -6.53 -17.43 -6.16
CA SER A 77 -5.79 -16.43 -5.36
C SER A 77 -5.47 -15.19 -6.18
N ARG A 78 -5.05 -15.35 -7.43
CA ARG A 78 -4.83 -14.24 -8.37
C ARG A 78 -6.11 -13.42 -8.53
N LYS A 79 -7.24 -14.06 -8.87
CA LYS A 79 -8.53 -13.38 -9.05
C LYS A 79 -8.98 -12.62 -7.79
N LYS A 80 -8.77 -13.20 -6.61
CA LYS A 80 -9.09 -12.51 -5.34
C LYS A 80 -8.26 -11.23 -5.15
N LEU A 81 -6.98 -11.24 -5.53
CA LEU A 81 -6.13 -10.04 -5.48
C LEU A 81 -6.54 -9.01 -6.54
N GLU A 82 -6.81 -9.43 -7.77
CA GLU A 82 -7.26 -8.56 -8.86
C GLU A 82 -8.58 -7.84 -8.54
N GLU A 83 -9.51 -8.53 -7.87
CA GLU A 83 -10.79 -7.95 -7.47
C GLU A 83 -10.74 -7.13 -6.17
N SER A 84 -9.55 -6.90 -5.61
CA SER A 84 -9.43 -6.19 -4.34
C SER A 84 -9.58 -4.67 -4.48
N ILE A 85 -10.26 -4.06 -3.51
CA ILE A 85 -10.49 -2.63 -3.34
C ILE A 85 -9.72 -2.16 -2.08
N CYS A 86 -8.63 -1.42 -2.30
CA CYS A 86 -7.73 -0.94 -1.26
C CYS A 86 -8.20 0.32 -0.52
N ILE A 87 -9.50 0.41 -0.24
CA ILE A 87 -10.10 1.48 0.57
C ILE A 87 -10.18 1.00 2.02
N VAL A 88 -9.50 1.70 2.94
CA VAL A 88 -9.50 1.36 4.37
C VAL A 88 -10.86 1.67 5.00
N THR A 89 -11.48 0.66 5.61
CA THR A 89 -12.79 0.75 6.27
C THR A 89 -12.71 0.74 7.79
N ASP A 90 -11.70 0.09 8.37
CA ASP A 90 -11.50 0.01 9.82
C ASP A 90 -10.00 -0.13 10.16
N MET A 91 -9.59 0.48 11.27
CA MET A 91 -8.23 0.40 11.80
C MET A 91 -8.29 0.13 13.30
N LYS A 92 -7.71 -0.99 13.73
CA LYS A 92 -7.67 -1.42 15.13
C LYS A 92 -6.25 -1.56 15.60
N GLU A 93 -5.83 -0.63 16.45
CA GLU A 93 -4.52 -0.69 17.09
C GLU A 93 -4.45 -1.85 18.08
N LYS A 94 -3.33 -2.57 18.05
CA LYS A 94 -2.95 -3.60 19.02
C LYS A 94 -1.56 -3.27 19.52
N ARG A 95 -1.18 -3.85 20.66
CA ARG A 95 0.12 -3.62 21.33
C ARG A 95 1.35 -3.69 20.42
N ARG A 96 1.32 -4.49 19.34
CA ARG A 96 2.48 -4.72 18.45
C ARG A 96 2.23 -4.39 16.97
N TYR A 97 1.01 -4.08 16.59
CA TYR A 97 0.63 -3.87 15.18
C TYR A 97 -0.77 -3.24 15.09
N THR A 98 -1.07 -2.63 13.96
CA THR A 98 -2.41 -2.17 13.61
C THR A 98 -3.04 -3.17 12.64
N VAL A 99 -4.25 -3.62 12.95
CA VAL A 99 -5.07 -4.41 12.04
C VAL A 99 -5.86 -3.45 11.16
N VAL A 100 -5.66 -3.54 9.84
CA VAL A 100 -6.34 -2.73 8.84
C VAL A 100 -7.29 -3.60 8.05
N THR A 101 -8.54 -3.18 8.01
CA THR A 101 -9.59 -3.80 7.17
C THR A 101 -9.83 -2.92 5.96
N PHE A 102 -9.98 -3.55 4.81
CA PHE A 102 -10.30 -2.89 3.55
C PHE A 102 -11.72 -3.22 3.12
N GLU A 103 -12.26 -2.43 2.20
CA GLU A 103 -13.57 -2.67 1.58
C GLU A 103 -13.64 -4.05 0.94
N LYS A 104 -12.62 -4.42 0.16
CA LYS A 104 -12.47 -5.77 -0.39
C LYS A 104 -11.00 -6.12 -0.48
N PHE A 105 -10.49 -6.98 0.39
CA PHE A 105 -9.12 -7.49 0.26
C PHE A 105 -9.09 -8.93 0.77
N VAL A 106 -8.11 -9.69 0.28
CA VAL A 106 -8.02 -11.15 0.52
C VAL A 106 -7.98 -11.51 2.00
N GLU A 107 -7.43 -10.62 2.83
CA GLU A 107 -7.47 -10.71 4.29
C GLU A 107 -7.27 -9.34 4.94
N LYS A 108 -7.28 -9.27 6.27
CA LYS A 108 -6.92 -8.04 6.99
C LYS A 108 -5.40 -7.88 7.03
N LEU A 109 -4.88 -6.70 6.70
CA LEU A 109 -3.44 -6.45 6.83
C LEU A 109 -3.07 -6.15 8.28
N LYS A 110 -2.01 -6.79 8.76
CA LYS A 110 -1.37 -6.45 10.03
C LYS A 110 -0.11 -5.68 9.74
N ILE A 111 -0.16 -4.37 9.95
CA ILE A 111 0.92 -3.43 9.67
C ILE A 111 1.57 -2.99 10.98
N PHE A 112 2.88 -2.89 11.01
CA PHE A 112 3.68 -2.45 12.16
C PHE A 112 4.92 -1.71 11.68
N LYS A 113 5.65 -1.08 12.60
CA LYS A 113 6.95 -0.50 12.28
C LYS A 113 8.06 -1.39 12.86
N ASP A 114 9.12 -1.60 12.10
CA ASP A 114 10.31 -2.30 12.57
C ASP A 114 11.24 -1.37 13.39
N GLU A 115 12.40 -1.89 13.78
CA GLU A 115 13.43 -1.18 14.54
C GLU A 115 13.98 0.05 13.81
N ASN A 116 13.87 0.07 12.47
CA ASN A 116 14.29 1.18 11.62
C ASN A 116 13.13 2.15 11.31
N ASN A 117 12.01 2.05 12.04
CA ASN A 117 10.80 2.85 11.85
C ASN A 117 10.16 2.70 10.44
N LEU A 118 10.47 1.60 9.73
CA LEU A 118 9.90 1.29 8.43
C LEU A 118 8.62 0.47 8.58
N TYR A 119 7.63 0.76 7.75
CA TYR A 119 6.39 -0.02 7.74
C TYR A 119 6.62 -1.43 7.23
N LYS A 120 6.15 -2.40 8.00
CA LYS A 120 6.17 -3.83 7.70
C LYS A 120 4.78 -4.41 7.82
N VAL A 121 4.48 -5.38 6.96
CA VAL A 121 3.24 -6.15 6.99
C VAL A 121 3.57 -7.62 7.20
N ARG A 122 2.68 -8.32 7.92
CA ARG A 122 2.73 -9.78 7.86
C ARG A 122 2.42 -10.23 6.44
N SER A 123 3.31 -11.05 5.88
CA SER A 123 3.13 -11.65 4.54
C SER A 123 1.77 -12.35 4.47
N ILE A 124 1.06 -12.10 3.37
CA ILE A 124 -0.18 -12.81 3.01
C ILE A 124 0.09 -14.05 2.13
N PHE A 125 1.36 -14.27 1.79
CA PHE A 125 1.87 -15.42 1.04
C PHE A 125 2.56 -16.44 1.93
#